data_AF-A0A958HGT7-F1
#
_entry.id   AF-A0A958HGT7-F1
#
_cell.length_a   1.000
_cell.length_b   1.000
_cell.length_c   1.000
_cell.angle_alpha   90.00
_cell.angle_beta   90.00
_cell.angle_gamma   90.00
#
_symmetry.space_group_name_H-M   'P 1'
#
loop_
_entity.id
_entity.type
_entity.pdbx_description
1 polymer ?
#
loop_
_entity_poly.entity_id
_entity_poly.type
_entity_poly.pdbx_seq_one_letter_code
_entity_poly.pdbx_strand_id
1 'polypeptide(L)'
;MLLRATRSATEQPLVPAEIVEPLAGPGEVRLRVHVCGVCHTDLHIVEGDLTLPRLPLVPGHQIVGVVDQVGAGVTRFRAGDRAGLPWLRSACGECRYCRAGQENLCERIEFNGFHADGGFAEYVVAPAAYTYHLPAGFDDARAAPLLCAGVIGYRALRLSEIKPGGRLGLYGFGASAHVSIQVA
;
A
#
# COMPACT_ATOMS: atom_id res chain seq x y z
N MET A 1 8.74 12.93 0.38
CA MET A 1 9.58 12.63 -0.81
C MET A 1 8.73 12.82 -2.04
N LEU A 2 9.13 13.70 -2.97
CA LEU A 2 8.31 14.03 -4.13
C LEU A 2 9.00 13.64 -5.43
N LEU A 3 8.35 12.79 -6.22
CA LEU A 3 8.77 12.44 -7.57
C LEU A 3 8.24 13.48 -8.55
N ARG A 4 9.15 14.16 -9.28
CA ARG A 4 8.79 15.16 -10.29
C ARG A 4 8.99 14.67 -11.73
N ALA A 5 9.87 13.69 -11.92
CA ALA A 5 10.18 13.03 -13.17
C ALA A 5 10.74 11.64 -12.85
N THR A 6 10.50 10.68 -13.74
CA THR A 6 11.06 9.34 -13.63
C THR A 6 12.48 9.31 -14.20
N ARG A 7 13.43 8.80 -13.41
CA ARG A 7 14.83 8.54 -13.80
C ARG A 7 15.41 7.50 -12.87
N SER A 8 16.52 6.90 -13.29
CA SER A 8 17.34 6.04 -12.42
C SER A 8 17.53 6.70 -11.04
N ALA A 9 17.28 5.94 -9.97
CA ALA A 9 17.38 6.45 -8.62
C ALA A 9 18.83 6.84 -8.25
N THR A 10 19.83 6.32 -8.97
CA THR A 10 21.24 6.70 -8.80
C THR A 10 21.61 8.00 -9.50
N GLU A 11 20.86 8.40 -10.54
CA GLU A 11 21.11 9.63 -11.29
C GLU A 11 20.32 10.80 -10.72
N GLN A 12 19.07 10.55 -10.33
CA GLN A 12 18.18 11.55 -9.77
C GLN A 12 17.40 10.98 -8.59
N PRO A 13 18.00 10.97 -7.39
CA PRO A 13 17.33 10.46 -6.20
C PRO A 13 16.08 11.26 -5.87
N LEU A 14 15.11 10.61 -5.25
CA LEU A 14 13.97 11.30 -4.65
C LEU A 14 14.46 12.34 -3.64
N VAL A 15 13.86 13.52 -3.69
CA VAL A 15 14.19 14.61 -2.77
C VAL A 15 13.04 14.90 -1.81
N PRO A 16 13.33 15.32 -0.57
CA PRO A 16 12.34 15.98 0.28
C PRO A 16 11.79 17.22 -0.43
N ALA A 17 10.51 17.49 -0.25
CA ALA A 17 9.86 18.69 -0.73
C ALA A 17 8.71 19.03 0.20
N GLU A 18 8.46 20.31 0.41
CA GLU A 18 7.25 20.78 1.07
C GLU A 18 6.09 20.72 0.07
N ILE A 19 4.98 20.14 0.53
CA ILE A 19 3.72 20.06 -0.20
C ILE A 19 2.59 20.50 0.72
N VAL A 20 1.46 20.87 0.15
CA VAL A 20 0.26 21.17 0.92
C VAL A 20 -0.15 19.94 1.71
N GLU A 21 -0.35 20.10 3.01
CA GLU A 21 -0.85 19.03 3.87
C GLU A 21 -2.24 18.58 3.36
N PRO A 22 -2.43 17.28 3.06
CA PRO A 22 -3.69 16.81 2.50
C PRO A 22 -4.80 16.84 3.56
N LEU A 23 -6.04 17.06 3.12
CA LEU A 23 -7.23 17.01 3.97
C LEU A 23 -8.08 15.80 3.59
N ALA A 24 -8.61 15.09 4.58
CA ALA A 24 -9.54 13.99 4.35
C ALA A 24 -10.90 14.52 3.84
N GLY A 25 -11.28 14.14 2.62
CA GLY A 25 -12.61 14.38 2.08
C GLY A 25 -13.67 13.41 2.61
N PRO A 26 -14.94 13.54 2.19
CA PRO A 26 -16.00 12.60 2.54
C PRO A 26 -15.61 11.15 2.22
N GLY A 27 -15.83 10.22 3.15
CA GLY A 27 -15.47 8.81 3.00
C GLY A 27 -13.98 8.48 3.13
N GLU A 28 -13.13 9.48 3.36
CA GLU A 28 -11.68 9.32 3.49
C GLU A 28 -11.20 9.47 4.94
N VAL A 29 -10.02 8.93 5.21
CA VAL A 29 -9.26 9.18 6.43
C VAL A 29 -7.90 9.75 6.06
N ARG A 30 -7.35 10.56 6.95
CA ARG A 30 -5.94 10.95 6.92
C ARG A 30 -5.19 10.23 8.02
N LEU A 31 -4.05 9.69 7.66
CA LEU A 31 -3.11 9.10 8.60
C LEU A 31 -1.92 10.03 8.75
N ARG A 32 -1.51 10.28 9.99
CA ARG A 32 -0.13 10.68 10.31
C ARG A 32 0.74 9.44 10.19
N VAL A 33 1.65 9.44 9.22
CA VAL A 33 2.49 8.30 8.89
C VAL A 33 3.53 8.10 10.00
N HIS A 34 3.64 6.88 10.49
CA HIS A 34 4.70 6.48 11.41
C HIS A 34 5.82 5.75 10.67
N VAL A 35 5.43 4.81 9.80
CA VAL A 35 6.33 3.96 9.03
C VAL A 35 5.74 3.75 7.65
N CYS A 36 6.57 3.87 6.61
CA CYS A 36 6.27 3.33 5.30
C CYS A 36 7.38 2.37 4.90
N GLY A 37 7.02 1.11 4.65
CA GLY A 37 7.98 0.17 4.08
C GLY A 37 8.33 0.54 2.63
N VAL A 38 9.48 0.06 2.17
CA VAL A 38 9.95 0.23 0.79
C VAL A 38 9.79 -1.09 0.05
N CYS A 39 9.15 -1.04 -1.12
CA CYS A 39 9.00 -2.19 -2.00
C CYS A 39 9.77 -1.96 -3.30
N HIS A 40 10.15 -3.04 -3.99
CA HIS A 40 10.78 -2.92 -5.30
C HIS A 40 9.84 -2.27 -6.34
N THR A 41 8.52 -2.37 -6.14
CA THR A 41 7.55 -1.61 -6.93
C THR A 41 7.76 -0.10 -6.82
N ASP A 42 8.22 0.43 -5.67
CA ASP A 42 8.52 1.87 -5.57
C ASP A 42 9.72 2.26 -6.46
N LEU A 43 10.69 1.35 -6.68
CA LEU A 43 11.79 1.57 -7.63
C LEU A 43 11.26 1.57 -9.07
N HIS A 44 10.43 0.60 -9.46
CA HIS A 44 9.81 0.58 -10.79
C HIS A 44 9.04 1.88 -11.11
N ILE A 45 8.41 2.48 -10.09
CA ILE A 45 7.73 3.78 -10.20
C ILE A 45 8.71 4.92 -10.39
N VAL A 46 9.75 4.99 -9.55
CA VAL A 46 10.74 6.08 -9.58
C VAL A 46 11.59 6.03 -10.85
N GLU A 47 11.98 4.84 -11.29
CA GLU A 47 12.88 4.63 -12.42
C GLU A 47 12.17 4.64 -13.78
N GLY A 48 10.83 4.60 -13.78
CA GLY A 48 10.02 4.74 -15.00
C GLY A 48 9.76 3.45 -15.77
N ASP A 49 9.92 2.29 -15.11
CA ASP A 49 9.53 1.00 -15.68
C ASP A 49 8.01 0.90 -15.89
N LEU A 50 7.25 1.73 -15.17
CA LEU A 50 5.80 1.85 -15.27
C LEU A 50 5.41 3.21 -15.86
N THR A 51 4.47 3.20 -16.81
CA THR A 51 3.84 4.44 -17.28
C THR A 51 2.99 5.04 -16.16
N LEU A 52 3.45 6.16 -15.61
CA LEU A 52 2.77 6.81 -14.50
C LEU A 52 1.51 7.57 -14.97
N PRO A 53 0.41 7.50 -14.22
CA PRO A 53 -0.81 8.24 -14.54
C PRO A 53 -0.69 9.73 -14.24
N ARG A 54 0.23 10.12 -13.34
CA ARG A 54 0.42 11.52 -12.93
C ARG A 54 1.82 11.80 -12.40
N LEU A 55 2.22 13.06 -12.50
CA LEU A 55 3.32 13.69 -11.77
C LEU A 55 2.90 15.14 -11.41
N PRO A 56 3.40 15.70 -10.29
CA PRO A 56 4.26 15.07 -9.30
C PRO A 56 3.52 14.05 -8.44
N LEU A 57 4.26 13.14 -7.79
CA LEU A 57 3.72 12.02 -7.02
C LEU A 57 4.57 11.76 -5.77
N VAL A 58 3.93 11.45 -4.63
CA VAL A 58 4.60 10.86 -3.46
C VAL A 58 4.51 9.33 -3.57
N PRO A 59 5.62 8.58 -3.69
CA PRO A 59 5.59 7.11 -3.71
C PRO A 59 5.34 6.47 -2.33
N GLY A 60 5.37 5.13 -2.27
CA GLY A 60 5.27 4.37 -1.03
C GLY A 60 3.86 3.85 -0.74
N HIS A 61 3.75 2.55 -0.44
CA HIS A 61 2.46 1.86 -0.36
C HIS A 61 2.40 0.73 0.67
N GLN A 62 3.28 0.81 1.66
CA GLN A 62 3.33 -0.09 2.81
C GLN A 62 3.18 0.75 4.08
N ILE A 63 2.05 1.46 4.18
CA ILE A 63 1.93 2.62 5.06
C ILE A 63 1.28 2.21 6.38
N VAL A 64 1.90 2.55 7.49
CA VAL A 64 1.37 2.39 8.85
C VAL A 64 1.40 3.73 9.55
N GLY A 65 0.31 4.06 10.23
CA GLY A 65 0.20 5.30 10.97
C GLY A 65 -1.00 5.32 11.90
N VAL A 66 -1.31 6.52 12.36
CA VAL A 66 -2.48 6.78 13.20
C VAL A 66 -3.40 7.73 12.46
N VAL A 67 -4.69 7.40 12.46
CA VAL A 67 -5.73 8.27 11.92
C VAL A 67 -5.76 9.57 12.72
N ASP A 68 -5.58 10.71 12.06
CA ASP A 68 -5.62 12.03 12.71
C ASP A 68 -6.79 12.88 12.23
N GLN A 69 -7.28 12.62 11.01
CA GLN A 69 -8.48 13.24 10.46
C GLN A 69 -9.42 12.18 9.87
N VAL A 70 -10.72 12.40 10.05
CA VAL A 70 -11.78 11.54 9.52
C VAL A 70 -12.76 12.41 8.74
N GLY A 71 -13.01 12.05 7.50
CA GLY A 71 -13.96 12.71 6.63
C GLY A 71 -15.41 12.39 6.94
N ALA A 72 -16.32 13.19 6.39
CA ALA A 72 -17.76 12.98 6.56
C ALA A 72 -18.20 11.58 6.10
N GLY A 73 -19.09 10.93 6.86
CA GLY A 73 -19.64 9.62 6.54
C GLY A 73 -18.74 8.42 6.88
N VAL A 74 -17.52 8.64 7.37
CA VAL A 74 -16.66 7.55 7.85
C VAL A 74 -17.07 7.16 9.27
N THR A 75 -17.44 5.90 9.45
CA THR A 75 -17.84 5.34 10.76
C THR A 75 -16.90 4.23 11.25
N ARG A 76 -16.06 3.68 10.36
CA ARG A 76 -15.14 2.56 10.66
C ARG A 76 -13.90 2.98 11.43
N PHE A 77 -13.58 4.26 11.43
CA PHE A 77 -12.37 4.84 12.03
C PHE A 77 -12.72 6.10 12.80
N ARG A 78 -11.93 6.36 13.84
CA ARG A 78 -11.88 7.62 14.59
C ARG A 78 -10.43 8.08 14.72
N ALA A 79 -10.24 9.36 15.04
CA ALA A 79 -8.93 9.88 15.38
C ALA A 79 -8.30 9.08 16.52
N GLY A 80 -7.02 8.75 16.40
CA GLY A 80 -6.27 7.91 17.33
C GLY A 80 -6.20 6.43 16.96
N ASP A 81 -7.04 5.95 16.02
CA ASP A 81 -6.99 4.56 15.59
C ASP A 81 -5.71 4.26 14.80
N ARG A 82 -5.10 3.11 15.07
CA ARG A 82 -3.93 2.62 14.32
C ARG A 82 -4.37 1.92 13.04
N ALA A 83 -3.85 2.39 11.92
CA ALA A 83 -4.30 1.95 10.61
C ALA A 83 -3.16 1.68 9.63
N GLY A 84 -3.44 0.84 8.64
CA GLY A 84 -2.55 0.51 7.54
C GLY A 84 -3.19 0.73 6.17
N LEU A 85 -2.40 1.21 5.22
CA LEU A 85 -2.78 1.40 3.83
C LEU A 85 -1.89 0.53 2.93
N PRO A 86 -2.49 -0.39 2.16
CA PRO A 86 -1.74 -1.23 1.23
C PRO A 86 -1.60 -0.57 -0.14
N TRP A 87 -1.06 -1.32 -1.09
CA TRP A 87 -1.05 -0.94 -2.52
C TRP A 87 -2.44 -0.59 -3.04
N LEU A 88 -3.43 -1.45 -2.81
CA LEU A 88 -4.81 -1.22 -3.23
C LEU A 88 -5.42 -0.02 -2.50
N ARG A 89 -5.73 1.04 -3.25
CA ARG A 89 -6.40 2.24 -2.73
C ARG A 89 -7.91 2.15 -2.88
N SER A 90 -8.36 1.73 -4.04
CA SER A 90 -9.79 1.66 -4.36
C SER A 90 -10.04 0.70 -5.51
N ALA A 91 -11.28 0.20 -5.56
CA ALA A 91 -11.85 -0.54 -6.67
C ALA A 91 -13.33 -0.16 -6.79
N CYS A 92 -13.92 -0.37 -7.97
CA CYS A 92 -15.25 0.18 -8.26
C CYS A 92 -16.42 -0.46 -7.51
N GLY A 93 -16.24 -1.61 -6.87
CA GLY A 93 -17.29 -2.30 -6.12
C GLY A 93 -18.40 -2.97 -6.95
N GLU A 94 -18.54 -2.64 -8.24
CA GLU A 94 -19.70 -3.05 -9.05
C GLU A 94 -19.39 -3.96 -10.24
N CYS A 95 -18.13 -4.07 -10.68
CA CYS A 95 -17.78 -4.92 -11.83
C CYS A 95 -17.84 -6.41 -11.46
N ARG A 96 -17.75 -7.29 -12.48
CA ARG A 96 -17.78 -8.76 -12.26
C ARG A 96 -16.74 -9.25 -11.26
N TYR A 97 -15.54 -8.66 -11.26
CA TYR A 97 -14.48 -9.03 -10.35
C TYR A 97 -14.78 -8.58 -8.92
N CYS A 98 -15.21 -7.33 -8.73
CA CYS A 98 -15.59 -6.82 -7.40
C CYS A 98 -16.75 -7.61 -6.80
N ARG A 99 -17.80 -7.90 -7.58
CA ARG A 99 -18.94 -8.74 -7.14
C ARG A 99 -18.54 -10.18 -6.80
N ALA A 100 -17.44 -10.67 -7.38
CA ALA A 100 -16.88 -11.99 -7.09
C ALA A 100 -15.84 -11.98 -5.95
N GLY A 101 -15.62 -10.85 -5.26
CA GLY A 101 -14.59 -10.73 -4.21
C GLY A 101 -13.16 -10.76 -4.75
N GLN A 102 -12.97 -10.37 -6.01
CA GLN A 102 -11.69 -10.31 -6.73
C GLN A 102 -11.35 -8.87 -7.12
N GLU A 103 -11.60 -7.91 -6.23
CA GLU A 103 -11.35 -6.49 -6.46
C GLU A 103 -9.91 -6.14 -6.90
N ASN A 104 -8.93 -6.99 -6.62
CA ASN A 104 -7.56 -6.87 -7.12
C ASN A 104 -7.45 -7.00 -8.66
N LEU A 105 -8.52 -7.43 -9.34
CA LEU A 105 -8.64 -7.53 -10.80
C LEU A 105 -9.58 -6.45 -11.37
N CYS A 106 -10.00 -5.47 -10.56
CA CYS A 106 -10.88 -4.41 -11.00
C CYS A 106 -10.27 -3.61 -12.15
N GLU A 107 -11.07 -3.30 -13.16
CA GLU A 107 -10.66 -2.48 -14.32
C GLU A 107 -10.59 -0.98 -13.98
N ARG A 108 -11.22 -0.57 -12.88
CA ARG A 108 -11.18 0.80 -12.33
C ARG A 108 -10.55 0.76 -10.94
N ILE A 109 -9.34 0.22 -10.90
CA ILE A 109 -8.53 0.04 -9.70
C ILE A 109 -7.60 1.25 -9.51
N GLU A 110 -7.46 1.71 -8.28
CA GLU A 110 -6.47 2.74 -7.94
C GLU A 110 -5.49 2.22 -6.88
N PHE A 111 -4.31 2.84 -6.84
CA PHE A 111 -3.20 2.42 -6.00
C PHE A 111 -2.57 3.59 -5.25
N ASN A 112 -2.21 3.37 -3.99
CA ASN A 112 -1.46 4.31 -3.18
C ASN A 112 0.00 4.36 -3.66
N GLY A 113 0.59 5.55 -3.74
CA GLY A 113 1.94 5.75 -4.24
C GLY A 113 2.09 5.58 -5.76
N PHE A 114 0.98 5.59 -6.52
CA PHE A 114 0.96 5.46 -7.98
C PHE A 114 -0.15 6.28 -8.64
N HIS A 115 -1.42 5.91 -8.41
CA HIS A 115 -2.57 6.68 -8.88
C HIS A 115 -2.85 7.89 -7.97
N ALA A 116 -2.54 7.76 -6.68
CA ALA A 116 -2.62 8.81 -5.67
C ALA A 116 -1.33 8.84 -4.84
N ASP A 117 -1.14 9.92 -4.09
CA ASP A 117 0.00 10.07 -3.19
C ASP A 117 0.05 8.97 -2.12
N GLY A 118 1.27 8.54 -1.80
CA GLY A 118 1.61 7.43 -0.94
C GLY A 118 2.25 7.83 0.38
N GLY A 119 2.93 6.87 1.00
CA GLY A 119 3.41 6.94 2.37
C GLY A 119 4.80 7.52 2.58
N PHE A 120 5.53 7.92 1.53
CA PHE A 120 6.80 8.63 1.69
C PHE A 120 6.60 10.11 2.04
N ALA A 121 5.65 10.40 2.95
CA ALA A 121 5.26 11.71 3.44
C ALA A 121 4.84 11.60 4.91
N GLU A 122 4.73 12.74 5.59
CA GLU A 122 4.29 12.81 6.99
C GLU A 122 2.79 12.51 7.16
N TYR A 123 2.00 12.81 6.13
CA TYR A 123 0.56 12.57 6.09
C TYR A 123 0.14 11.96 4.76
N VAL A 124 -0.88 11.11 4.80
CA VAL A 124 -1.49 10.50 3.60
C VAL A 124 -3.00 10.39 3.78
N VAL A 125 -3.75 10.60 2.70
CA VAL A 125 -5.21 10.46 2.68
C VAL A 125 -5.61 9.25 1.84
N ALA A 126 -6.54 8.44 2.34
CA ALA A 126 -7.06 7.28 1.63
C ALA A 126 -8.53 7.00 1.92
N PRO A 127 -9.24 6.30 1.02
CA PRO A 127 -10.60 5.85 1.28
C PRO A 127 -10.67 4.96 2.52
N ALA A 128 -11.56 5.29 3.45
CA ALA A 128 -11.75 4.51 4.67
C ALA A 128 -12.18 3.05 4.39
N ALA A 129 -12.79 2.79 3.23
CA ALA A 129 -13.18 1.45 2.78
C ALA A 129 -11.98 0.50 2.60
N TYR A 130 -10.84 1.01 2.13
CA TYR A 130 -9.62 0.24 1.83
C TYR A 130 -8.50 0.47 2.85
N THR A 131 -8.83 1.11 3.98
CA THR A 131 -7.95 1.27 5.13
C THR A 131 -8.19 0.13 6.12
N TYR A 132 -7.11 -0.39 6.71
CA TYR A 132 -7.16 -1.56 7.60
C TYR A 132 -6.84 -1.16 9.04
N HIS A 133 -7.66 -1.62 9.99
CA HIS A 133 -7.24 -1.68 11.39
C HIS A 133 -6.10 -2.68 11.52
N LEU A 134 -5.04 -2.28 12.23
CA LEU A 134 -3.90 -3.16 12.43
C LEU A 134 -4.00 -3.91 13.76
N PRO A 135 -3.73 -5.22 13.80
CA PRO A 135 -3.75 -6.00 15.03
C PRO A 135 -2.67 -5.50 16.01
N ALA A 136 -2.97 -5.55 17.31
CA ALA A 136 -2.06 -5.11 18.37
C ALA A 136 -0.78 -5.96 18.49
N GLY A 137 -0.77 -7.19 17.95
CA GLY A 137 0.36 -8.13 18.06
C GLY A 137 1.59 -7.80 17.22
N PHE A 138 1.54 -6.77 16.37
CA PHE A 138 2.65 -6.34 15.53
C PHE A 138 2.91 -4.85 15.71
N ASP A 139 4.17 -4.46 15.89
CA ASP A 139 4.57 -3.05 15.81
C ASP A 139 4.53 -2.53 14.37
N ASP A 140 4.73 -1.22 14.20
CA ASP A 140 4.56 -0.55 12.90
C ASP A 140 5.55 -1.06 11.85
N ALA A 141 6.81 -1.27 12.25
CA ALA A 141 7.86 -1.77 11.37
C ALA A 141 7.61 -3.21 10.89
N ARG A 142 7.04 -4.07 11.74
CA ARG A 142 6.66 -5.44 11.36
C ARG A 142 5.35 -5.49 10.57
N ALA A 143 4.43 -4.56 10.80
CA ALA A 143 3.16 -4.52 10.09
C ALA A 143 3.31 -3.98 8.65
N ALA A 144 4.14 -2.96 8.43
CA ALA A 144 4.27 -2.28 7.13
C ALA A 144 4.57 -3.25 5.96
N PRO A 145 5.55 -4.17 6.03
CA PRO A 145 5.80 -5.14 4.96
C PRO A 145 4.63 -6.08 4.65
N LEU A 146 3.74 -6.32 5.60
CA LEU A 146 2.60 -7.21 5.40
C LEU A 146 1.55 -6.61 4.46
N LEU A 147 1.50 -5.28 4.34
CA LEU A 147 0.57 -4.53 3.50
C LEU A 147 0.89 -4.61 2.00
N CYS A 148 2.02 -5.22 1.61
CA CYS A 148 2.34 -5.53 0.22
C CYS A 148 3.00 -6.91 0.11
N ALA A 149 4.26 -7.05 0.52
CA ALA A 149 5.00 -8.31 0.41
C ALA A 149 4.27 -9.48 1.10
N GLY A 150 3.72 -9.25 2.31
CA GLY A 150 2.99 -10.28 3.04
C GLY A 150 1.68 -10.69 2.37
N VAL A 151 0.81 -9.74 2.00
CA VAL A 151 -0.48 -10.06 1.36
C VAL A 151 -0.31 -10.75 0.01
N ILE A 152 0.67 -10.32 -0.81
CA ILE A 152 0.95 -10.95 -2.11
C ILE A 152 1.57 -12.32 -1.90
N GLY A 153 2.53 -12.45 -0.97
CA GLY A 153 3.16 -13.71 -0.62
C GLY A 153 2.17 -14.75 -0.09
N TYR A 154 1.28 -14.34 0.83
CA TYR A 154 0.22 -15.19 1.35
C TYR A 154 -0.76 -15.60 0.26
N ARG A 155 -1.16 -14.67 -0.63
CA ARG A 155 -2.03 -14.98 -1.76
C ARG A 155 -1.40 -16.01 -2.70
N ALA A 156 -0.11 -15.86 -3.05
CA ALA A 156 0.61 -16.81 -3.88
C ALA A 156 0.66 -18.20 -3.23
N LEU A 157 0.94 -18.27 -1.93
CA LEU A 157 0.90 -19.53 -1.18
C LEU A 157 -0.49 -20.19 -1.25
N ARG A 158 -1.56 -19.42 -1.03
CA ARG A 158 -2.94 -19.94 -1.11
C ARG A 158 -3.29 -20.46 -2.51
N LEU A 159 -2.87 -19.75 -3.56
CA LEU A 159 -3.10 -20.15 -4.95
C LEU A 159 -2.25 -21.34 -5.40
N SER A 160 -1.13 -21.64 -4.72
CA SER A 160 -0.36 -22.85 -4.99
C SER A 160 -1.09 -24.14 -4.59
N GLU A 161 -2.13 -24.01 -3.74
CA GLU A 161 -2.91 -25.11 -3.18
C GLU A 161 -2.09 -26.18 -2.44
N ILE A 162 -0.83 -25.86 -2.09
CA ILE A 162 0.08 -26.74 -1.37
C ILE A 162 -0.57 -27.28 -0.09
N LYS A 163 -0.33 -28.56 0.19
CA LYS A 163 -0.85 -29.25 1.38
C LYS A 163 0.29 -29.53 2.37
N PRO A 164 -0.01 -29.72 3.67
CA PRO A 164 0.99 -30.15 4.65
C PRO A 164 1.77 -31.37 4.16
N GLY A 165 3.10 -31.33 4.28
CA GLY A 165 4.00 -32.36 3.76
C GLY A 165 4.35 -32.24 2.26
N GLY A 166 3.76 -31.25 1.55
CA GLY A 166 4.13 -30.92 0.18
C GLY A 166 5.51 -30.26 0.06
N ARG A 167 5.97 -30.08 -1.18
CA ARG A 167 7.22 -29.37 -1.50
C ARG A 167 6.88 -28.06 -2.22
N LEU A 168 7.29 -26.94 -1.64
CA LEU A 168 7.09 -25.60 -2.20
C LEU A 168 8.42 -25.04 -2.70
N GLY A 169 8.45 -24.52 -3.92
CA GLY A 169 9.58 -23.77 -4.47
C GLY A 169 9.33 -22.27 -4.41
N LEU A 170 10.27 -21.51 -3.86
CA LEU A 170 10.24 -20.04 -3.83
C LEU A 170 11.36 -19.51 -4.73
N TYR A 171 11.00 -18.75 -5.77
CA TYR A 171 11.94 -18.14 -6.72
C TYR A 171 12.12 -16.65 -6.41
N GLY A 172 13.37 -16.24 -6.16
CA GLY A 172 13.71 -14.90 -5.67
C GLY A 172 13.52 -14.79 -4.16
N PHE A 173 14.61 -14.57 -3.42
CA PHE A 173 14.60 -14.53 -1.95
C PHE A 173 14.52 -13.09 -1.42
N GLY A 174 13.45 -12.38 -1.80
CA GLY A 174 13.12 -11.04 -1.33
C GLY A 174 12.10 -11.02 -0.19
N ALA A 175 11.53 -9.84 0.08
CA ALA A 175 10.59 -9.64 1.19
C ALA A 175 9.38 -10.61 1.16
N SER A 176 8.76 -10.81 -0.01
CA SER A 176 7.58 -11.68 -0.12
C SER A 176 7.91 -13.14 0.19
N ALA A 177 9.01 -13.68 -0.36
CA ALA A 177 9.42 -15.06 -0.09
C ALA A 177 9.81 -15.27 1.38
N HIS A 178 10.52 -14.30 1.97
CA HIS A 178 10.89 -14.33 3.39
C HIS A 178 9.66 -14.29 4.32
N VAL A 179 8.58 -13.61 3.95
CA VAL A 179 7.33 -13.64 4.73
C VAL A 179 6.57 -14.95 4.47
N SER A 180 6.42 -15.37 3.21
CA SER A 180 5.67 -16.59 2.86
C SER A 180 6.24 -17.85 3.52
N ILE A 181 7.56 -18.00 3.61
CA ILE A 181 8.18 -19.20 4.19
C ILE A 181 7.85 -19.40 5.67
N GLN A 182 7.52 -18.33 6.40
CA GLN A 182 7.17 -18.41 7.82
C GLN A 182 5.77 -19.00 8.05
N VAL A 183 4.92 -19.03 7.01
CA VAL A 183 3.52 -19.46 7.09
C VAL A 183 3.17 -20.60 6.11
N ALA A 184 4.13 -21.05 5.31
CA ALA A 184 4.03 -22.16 4.36
C ALA A 184 4.25 -23.51 5.05
#